data_AF-A0A1M7T765-F1
#
_entry.id   AF-A0A1M7T765-F1
#
_cell.length_a   1.000
_cell.length_b   1.000
_cell.length_c   1.000
_cell.angle_alpha   90.00
_cell.angle_beta   90.00
_cell.angle_gamma   90.00
#
_symmetry.space_group_name_H-M   'P 1'
#
loop_
_entity.id
_entity.type
_entity.pdbx_description
1 polymer ?
#
loop_
_entity_poly.entity_id
_entity_poly.type
_entity_poly.pdbx_seq_one_letter_code
_entity_poly.pdbx_strand_id
1 'polypeptide(L)' 'MGSLSIWHWVVVIVLIASPVMGIVRGVKNGAAVHAVLSAFVPVYGLVYFFASAKPPAAAGSA' A
#
# COMPACT_ATOMS: atom_id res chain seq x y z
N MET A 1 17.28 15.66 -5.97
CA MET A 1 15.89 15.20 -5.76
C MET A 1 15.39 14.67 -7.09
N GLY A 2 15.63 13.39 -7.37
CA GLY A 2 15.36 12.79 -8.68
C GLY A 2 13.86 12.70 -8.90
N SER A 3 13.37 13.24 -10.02
CA SER A 3 11.97 13.12 -10.43
C SER A 3 11.58 11.64 -10.43
N LEU A 4 10.56 11.27 -9.65
CA LEU A 4 9.99 9.93 -9.70
C LEU A 4 9.48 9.71 -11.12
N SER A 5 10.11 8.77 -11.83
CA SER A 5 9.72 8.39 -13.20
C SER A 5 8.23 8.10 -13.25
N ILE A 6 7.58 8.43 -14.37
CA ILE A 6 6.15 8.17 -14.64
C ILE A 6 5.74 6.75 -14.24
N TRP A 7 6.62 5.77 -14.40
CA TRP A 7 6.39 4.39 -13.97
C TRP A 7 6.13 4.23 -12.46
N HIS A 8 6.75 5.04 -11.59
CA HIS A 8 6.47 5.04 -10.16
C HIS A 8 5.04 5.51 -9.87
N TRP A 9 4.57 6.52 -10.60
CA TRP A 9 3.20 7.01 -10.47
C TRP A 9 2.18 5.98 -10.95
N VAL A 10 2.48 5.25 -12.04
CA VAL A 10 1.64 4.14 -12.50
C VAL A 10 1.55 3.05 -11.44
N VAL A 11 2.67 2.67 -10.82
CA VAL A 11 2.67 1.67 -9.72
C VAL A 11 1.81 2.15 -8.56
N VAL A 12 1.95 3.41 -8.12
CA VAL A 12 1.14 3.99 -7.03
C VAL A 12 -0.35 3.94 -7.36
N ILE A 13 -0.74 4.31 -8.57
CA ILE A 13 -2.15 4.30 -9.01
C ILE A 13 -2.70 2.86 -8.98
N VAL A 14 -1.96 1.88 -9.50
CA VAL A 14 -2.41 0.48 -9.52
C VAL A 14 -2.54 -0.09 -8.11
N LEU A 15 -1.60 0.24 -7.22
CA LEU A 15 -1.61 -0.18 -5.82
C LEU A 15 -2.84 0.33 -5.06
N ILE A 16 -3.32 1.53 -5.40
CA ILE A 16 -4.50 2.14 -4.76
C ILE A 16 -5.79 1.70 -5.46
N ALA A 17 -5.83 1.66 -6.80
CA ALA A 17 -7.04 1.36 -7.56
C ALA A 17 -7.56 -0.07 -7.31
N SER A 18 -6.67 -1.05 -7.17
CA SER A 18 -7.03 -2.45 -6.92
C SER A 18 -7.85 -2.65 -5.62
N PRO A 19 -7.38 -2.22 -4.44
CA PRO A 19 -8.17 -2.35 -3.21
C PRO A 19 -9.43 -1.48 -3.21
N VAL A 20 -9.40 -0.29 -3.82
CA VAL A 20 -10.59 0.56 -3.95
C VAL A 20 -11.69 -0.16 -4.74
N MET A 21 -11.35 -0.80 -5.86
CA MET A 21 -12.30 -1.62 -6.62
C MET A 21 -12.83 -2.82 -5.82
N GLY A 22 -11.97 -3.46 -5.02
CA GLY A 22 -12.37 -4.55 -4.11
C GLY A 22 -13.38 -4.09 -3.06
N ILE A 23 -13.17 -2.92 -2.46
CA ILE A 23 -14.08 -2.30 -1.49
C ILE A 23 -15.43 -1.98 -2.15
N VAL A 24 -15.42 -1.28 -3.29
CA VAL A 24 -16.66 -0.91 -4.00
C VAL A 24 -17.47 -2.14 -4.40
N ARG A 25 -16.81 -3.18 -4.91
CA ARG A 25 -17.47 -4.45 -5.27
C ARG A 25 -18.01 -5.19 -4.03
N GLY A 26 -17.25 -5.21 -2.93
CA GLY A 26 -17.67 -5.83 -1.68
C GLY A 26 -18.90 -5.16 -1.06
N VAL A 27 -18.95 -3.83 -1.05
CA VAL A 27 -20.10 -3.06 -0.55
C VAL A 27 -21.34 -3.27 -1.42
N LYS A 28 -21.20 -3.19 -2.75
CA LYS A 28 -22.33 -3.36 -3.69
C LYS A 28 -22.95 -4.75 -3.64
N ASN A 29 -22.17 -5.77 -3.29
CA ASN A 29 -22.62 -7.16 -3.21
C ASN A 29 -23.13 -7.55 -1.80
N GLY A 30 -23.21 -6.61 -0.86
CA GLY A 30 -23.61 -6.89 0.53
C GLY A 30 -22.59 -7.72 1.32
N ALA A 31 -21.40 -7.97 0.75
CA ALA A 31 -20.34 -8.75 1.36
C ALA A 31 -19.41 -7.82 2.16
N ALA A 32 -19.92 -7.27 3.27
CA ALA A 32 -19.20 -6.33 4.13
C ALA A 32 -17.83 -6.85 4.59
N VAL A 33 -17.72 -8.16 4.86
CA VAL A 33 -16.45 -8.80 5.25
C VAL A 33 -15.40 -8.70 4.14
N HIS A 34 -15.79 -8.86 2.87
CA HIS A 34 -14.87 -8.70 1.74
C HIS A 34 -14.41 -7.25 1.56
N ALA A 35 -15.29 -6.28 1.79
CA ALA A 35 -14.94 -4.87 1.75
C ALA A 35 -13.94 -4.51 2.86
N VAL A 36 -14.18 -4.97 4.09
CA VAL A 36 -13.30 -4.73 5.23
C VAL A 36 -11.93 -5.38 5.01
N LEU A 37 -11.88 -6.65 4.60
CA LEU A 37 -10.60 -7.32 4.32
C LEU A 37 -9.82 -6.64 3.19
N SER A 38 -10.51 -6.18 2.13
CA SER A 38 -9.87 -5.45 1.02
C SER A 38 -9.27 -4.11 1.46
N ALA A 39 -9.81 -3.47 2.49
CA ALA A 39 -9.23 -2.27 3.09
C ALA A 39 -8.07 -2.59 4.05
N PHE A 40 -8.17 -3.67 4.82
CA PHE A 40 -7.16 -4.05 5.80
C PHE A 40 -5.86 -4.58 5.19
N VAL A 41 -5.91 -5.31 4.07
CA VAL A 41 -4.72 -5.84 3.39
C VAL A 41 -3.71 -4.74 2.98
N PRO A 42 -4.08 -3.68 2.25
CA PRO A 42 -3.15 -2.62 1.90
C PRO A 42 -2.69 -1.82 3.13
N VAL A 43 -3.57 -1.58 4.11
CA VAL A 43 -3.20 -0.89 5.36
C VAL A 43 -2.15 -1.69 6.14
N TYR A 44 -2.33 -3.01 6.26
CA TYR A 44 -1.34 -3.90 6.88
C TYR A 44 -0.03 -3.91 6.10
N GLY A 45 -0.09 -3.94 4.76
CA GLY A 45 1.09 -3.84 3.90
C GLY A 45 1.88 -2.55 4.12
N LEU A 46 1.19 -1.41 4.28
CA LEU A 46 1.81 -0.13 4.60
C LEU A 46 2.44 -0.15 6.00
N VAL A 47 1.71 -0.64 7.01
CA VAL A 47 2.24 -0.77 8.37
C VAL A 47 3.49 -1.65 8.39
N TYR A 48 3.47 -2.80 7.71
CA TYR A 48 4.63 -3.67 7.59
C TYR A 48 5.78 -2.96 6.87
N PHE A 49 5.54 -2.32 5.74
CA PHE A 49 6.58 -1.62 4.99
C PHE A 49 7.27 -0.52 5.81
N PHE A 50 6.50 0.30 6.51
CA PHE A 50 7.05 1.38 7.34
C PHE A 50 7.61 0.91 8.68
N ALA A 51 7.04 -0.12 9.31
CA ALA A 51 7.58 -0.71 10.53
C ALA A 51 8.84 -1.55 10.27
N SER A 52 8.98 -2.12 9.07
CA SER A 52 10.15 -2.89 8.64
C SER A 52 11.28 -2.01 8.10
N ALA A 53 11.04 -0.71 7.92
CA ALA A 53 12.08 0.25 7.57
C ALA A 53 13.03 0.42 8.75
N LYS A 54 14.00 -0.49 8.86
CA LYS A 54 15.12 -0.36 9.80
C LYS A 54 15.80 0.99 9.51
N PRO A 55 16.06 1.84 10.53
CA PRO A 55 16.86 3.04 10.33
C PRO A 55 18.16 2.65 9.63
N PRO A 56 18.65 3.43 8.64
CA PRO A 56 19.93 3.13 8.02
C PRO A 56 20.95 2.96 9.14
N ALA A 57 21.59 1.78 9.19
CA ALA A 57 22.70 1.55 10.11
C ALA A 57 23.63 2.74 9.94
N ALA A 58 23.88 3.48 11.03
CA ALA A 58 24.89 4.51 11.04
C ALA A 58 26.17 3.88 10.46
N ALA A 59 26.52 4.30 9.25
CA ALA A 59 27.74 3.88 8.60
C ALA A 59 28.87 4.29 9.54
N GLY A 60 29.50 3.29 10.15
CA GLY A 60 30.54 3.48 11.15
C GLY A 60 31.65 4.36 10.60
N SER A 61 31.95 5.43 11.32
CA SER A 61 33.27 6.03 11.35
C SER A 61 34.18 5.09 12.14
N ALA A 62 35.02 4.33 11.43
CA ALA A 62 36.22 3.68 11.95
C ALA A 62 37.22 3.54 10.80
#